data_AF-A0A9E4VTX2-F1
#
_entry.id   AF-A0A9E4VTX2-F1
#
_cell.length_a   1.000
_cell.length_b   1.000
_cell.length_c   1.000
_cell.angle_alpha   90.00
_cell.angle_beta   90.00
_cell.angle_gamma   90.00
#
_symmetry.space_group_name_H-M   'P 1'
#
loop_
_entity.id
_entity.type
_entity.pdbx_description
1 polymer ?
#
loop_
_entity_poly.entity_id
_entity_poly.type
_entity_poly.pdbx_seq_one_letter_code
_entity_poly.pdbx_strand_id
1 'polypeptide(L)'
;MIKVSIVGSANRFEGVTESLRLIDGEVSIPDRAVMVKPNFVTTRKQLATTQVDATRAILEYLSQKGVSEFVIAVGPAVGTPDSSFDSYGYRALADDFSIEFLDLNSDDRVPVPAFDDQLNPPDPVHVETALRVLCCFRLPYEDPQ
;
A
#
# COMPACT_ATOMS: atom_id res chain seq x y z
N MET A 1 17.54 -12.48 12.72
CA MET A 1 16.68 -11.86 13.75
C MET A 1 15.78 -10.87 13.04
N ILE A 2 14.47 -10.88 13.26
CA ILE A 2 13.56 -9.91 12.63
C ILE A 2 13.73 -8.57 13.36
N LYS A 3 13.94 -7.48 12.63
CA LYS A 3 13.96 -6.12 13.21
C LYS A 3 12.60 -5.47 13.08
N VAL A 4 12.21 -4.75 14.11
CA VAL A 4 10.98 -3.96 14.18
C VAL A 4 11.35 -2.57 14.68
N SER A 5 10.84 -1.54 14.01
CA SER A 5 10.97 -0.14 14.41
C SER A 5 9.65 0.40 14.95
N ILE A 6 9.72 1.22 15.99
CA ILE A 6 8.59 1.99 16.52
C ILE A 6 9.09 3.42 16.73
N VAL A 7 8.34 4.40 16.23
CA VAL A 7 8.69 5.82 16.29
C VAL A 7 7.47 6.61 16.79
N GLY A 8 7.70 7.56 17.68
CA GLY A 8 6.75 8.63 17.97
C GLY A 8 7.06 9.84 17.09
N SER A 9 6.05 10.38 16.40
CA SER A 9 6.22 11.53 15.49
C SER A 9 5.06 12.51 15.61
N ALA A 10 5.27 13.74 15.12
CA ALA A 10 4.22 14.75 15.09
C ALA A 10 3.26 14.58 13.91
N ASN A 11 3.72 13.96 12.81
CA ASN A 11 2.92 13.69 11.63
C ASN A 11 3.30 12.35 10.98
N ARG A 12 2.47 11.96 10.02
CA ARG A 12 2.47 10.64 9.38
C ARG A 12 3.69 10.45 8.47
N PHE A 13 4.03 11.50 7.73
CA PHE A 13 5.18 11.49 6.84
C PHE A 13 6.48 11.24 7.63
N GLU A 14 6.74 12.05 8.66
CA GLU A 14 7.93 11.91 9.51
C GLU A 14 7.98 10.55 10.20
N GLY A 15 6.83 10.08 10.73
CA GLY A 15 6.76 8.81 11.44
C GLY A 15 7.11 7.63 10.56
N VAL A 16 6.61 7.60 9.32
CA VAL A 16 6.90 6.56 8.35
C VAL A 16 8.35 6.64 7.87
N THR A 17 8.82 7.84 7.50
CA THR A 17 10.21 8.04 7.05
C THR A 17 11.22 7.60 8.10
N GLU A 18 11.06 8.02 9.36
CA GLU A 18 11.97 7.65 10.44
C GLU A 18 11.87 6.16 10.80
N SER A 19 10.66 5.58 10.76
CA SER A 19 10.49 4.14 10.98
C SER A 19 11.24 3.33 9.92
N LEU A 20 11.09 3.67 8.63
CA LEU A 20 11.79 2.99 7.54
C LEU A 20 13.31 3.15 7.65
N ARG A 21 13.79 4.34 8.06
CA ARG A 21 15.22 4.61 8.26
C ARG A 21 15.84 3.69 9.32
N LEU A 22 15.13 3.40 10.41
CA LEU A 22 15.62 2.52 11.49
C LEU A 22 15.78 1.06 11.06
N ILE A 23 15.07 0.64 10.02
CA ILE A 23 15.17 -0.71 9.43
C ILE A 23 15.80 -0.69 8.03
N ASP A 24 16.50 0.39 7.65
CA ASP A 24 16.96 0.58 6.26
C ASP A 24 17.82 -0.58 5.72
N GLY A 25 18.66 -1.15 6.58
CA GLY A 25 19.50 -2.31 6.25
C GLY A 25 18.74 -3.61 6.04
N GLU A 26 17.45 -3.67 6.38
CA GLU A 26 16.57 -4.82 6.16
C GLU A 26 15.70 -4.68 4.90
N VAL A 27 15.64 -3.48 4.30
CA VAL A 27 14.82 -3.24 3.12
C VAL A 27 15.65 -3.46 1.86
N SER A 28 15.37 -4.57 1.16
CA SER A 28 15.93 -4.86 -0.16
C SER A 28 14.93 -4.50 -1.26
N ILE A 29 15.37 -3.74 -2.25
CA ILE A 29 14.58 -3.49 -3.47
C ILE A 29 14.83 -4.64 -4.45
N PRO A 30 13.77 -5.26 -5.00
CA PRO A 30 13.94 -6.31 -5.99
C PRO A 30 14.15 -5.78 -7.39
N ASP A 31 14.65 -6.64 -8.26
CA ASP A 31 14.67 -6.42 -9.71
C ASP A 31 13.31 -6.78 -10.35
N ARG A 32 12.26 -6.08 -9.93
CA ARG A 32 10.89 -6.14 -10.48
C ARG A 32 10.11 -4.90 -10.06
N ALA A 33 8.97 -4.70 -10.71
CA ALA A 33 8.03 -3.64 -10.36
C ALA A 33 7.72 -3.62 -8.86
N VAL A 34 7.56 -2.42 -8.29
CA VAL A 34 7.25 -2.18 -6.88
C VAL A 34 5.85 -1.59 -6.78
N MET A 35 5.03 -2.18 -5.91
CA MET A 35 3.61 -1.87 -5.73
C MET A 35 3.47 -1.50 -4.29
N VAL A 36 2.85 -0.36 -4.03
CA VAL A 36 2.46 0.06 -2.70
C VAL A 36 0.97 -0.21 -2.57
N LYS A 37 0.58 -1.00 -1.56
CA LYS A 37 -0.80 -1.34 -1.28
C LYS A 37 -1.30 -0.59 -0.04
N PRO A 38 -1.68 0.68 -0.16
CA PRO A 38 -2.33 1.37 0.96
C PRO A 38 -3.65 0.66 1.30
N ASN A 39 -4.02 0.70 2.57
CA ASN A 39 -5.25 0.08 3.02
C ASN A 39 -6.43 0.99 2.66
N PHE A 40 -7.34 0.57 1.78
CA PHE A 40 -8.62 1.24 1.49
C PHE A 40 -9.72 0.25 1.84
N VAL A 41 -10.45 0.45 2.94
CA VAL A 41 -11.58 -0.45 3.28
C VAL A 41 -12.86 0.01 2.59
N THR A 42 -13.10 1.31 2.59
CA THR A 42 -14.27 1.95 1.97
C THR A 42 -13.87 3.25 1.32
N THR A 43 -14.47 3.54 0.17
CA THR A 43 -14.27 4.80 -0.55
C THR A 43 -15.20 5.92 -0.07
N ARG A 44 -15.96 5.67 1.01
CA ARG A 44 -16.93 6.62 1.58
C ARG A 44 -16.43 7.34 2.84
N LYS A 45 -15.34 6.87 3.46
CA LYS A 45 -14.81 7.40 4.72
C LYS A 45 -13.29 7.39 4.68
N GLN A 46 -12.67 8.57 4.56
CA GLN A 46 -11.21 8.69 4.45
C GLN A 46 -10.45 8.12 5.65
N LEU A 47 -11.03 8.16 6.85
CA LEU A 47 -10.42 7.54 8.04
C LEU A 47 -10.20 6.04 7.86
N ALA A 48 -11.03 5.36 7.06
CA ALA A 48 -10.87 3.94 6.74
C ALA A 48 -9.83 3.69 5.62
N THR A 49 -9.02 4.70 5.30
CA THR A 49 -8.00 4.69 4.26
C THR A 49 -6.67 5.16 4.83
N THR A 50 -5.58 4.51 4.43
CA THR A 50 -4.22 5.00 4.72
C THR A 50 -4.08 6.43 4.19
N GLN A 51 -3.66 7.37 5.04
CA GLN A 51 -3.54 8.76 4.65
C GLN A 51 -2.37 8.96 3.67
N VAL A 52 -2.55 9.86 2.70
CA VAL A 52 -1.67 10.01 1.53
C VAL A 52 -0.22 10.39 1.85
N ASP A 53 0.03 11.17 2.90
CA ASP A 53 1.38 11.57 3.34
C ASP A 53 2.20 10.38 3.82
N ALA A 54 1.54 9.38 4.42
CA ALA A 54 2.19 8.14 4.80
C ALA A 54 2.64 7.34 3.56
N THR A 55 1.80 7.32 2.52
CA THR A 55 2.15 6.72 1.22
C THR A 55 3.27 7.51 0.54
N ARG A 56 3.22 8.84 0.56
CA ARG A 56 4.29 9.70 0.02
C ARG A 56 5.64 9.39 0.65
N ALA A 57 5.70 9.27 1.98
CA ALA A 57 6.94 8.90 2.69
C ALA A 57 7.52 7.57 2.20
N ILE A 58 6.66 6.57 1.95
CA ILE A 58 7.08 5.28 1.37
C ILE A 58 7.64 5.48 -0.04
N LEU A 59 6.95 6.24 -0.91
CA LEU A 59 7.39 6.48 -2.29
C LEU A 59 8.73 7.22 -2.33
N GLU A 60 8.92 8.24 -1.50
CA GLU A 60 10.20 8.98 -1.40
C GLU A 60 11.33 8.07 -0.92
N TYR A 61 11.09 7.29 0.12
CA TYR A 61 12.06 6.34 0.65
C TYR A 61 12.46 5.28 -0.39
N LEU A 62 11.50 4.69 -1.10
CA LEU A 62 11.76 3.68 -2.13
C LEU A 62 12.45 4.31 -3.35
N SER A 63 12.10 5.54 -3.72
CA SER A 63 12.77 6.30 -4.79
C SER A 63 14.26 6.51 -4.48
N GLN A 64 14.60 6.83 -3.24
CA GLN A 64 15.99 6.95 -2.78
C GLN A 64 16.77 5.63 -2.87
N LYS A 65 16.08 4.49 -2.88
CA LYS A 65 16.66 3.16 -3.07
C LYS A 65 16.65 2.67 -4.53
N GLY A 66 16.32 3.55 -5.47
CA GLY A 66 16.42 3.29 -6.91
C GLY A 66 15.13 2.81 -7.59
N VAL A 67 13.99 2.83 -6.90
CA VAL A 67 12.69 2.54 -7.54
C VAL A 67 12.25 3.76 -8.36
N SER A 68 11.99 3.58 -9.65
CA SER A 68 11.57 4.67 -10.55
C SER A 68 10.12 4.61 -10.99
N GLU A 69 9.47 3.45 -10.85
CA GLU A 69 8.10 3.20 -11.26
C GLU A 69 7.34 2.49 -10.15
N PHE A 70 6.12 2.95 -9.90
CA PHE A 70 5.29 2.46 -8.82
C PHE A 70 3.91 2.03 -9.33
N VAL A 71 3.36 1.00 -8.70
CA VAL A 71 1.94 0.66 -8.80
C VAL A 71 1.28 0.96 -7.45
N ILE A 72 0.29 1.85 -7.39
CA ILE A 72 -0.57 1.98 -6.22
C ILE A 72 -1.81 1.12 -6.45
N ALA A 73 -1.89 0.01 -5.73
CA ALA A 73 -2.97 -0.96 -5.89
C ALA A 73 -3.84 -1.05 -4.64
N VAL A 74 -5.15 -0.94 -4.82
CA VAL A 74 -6.12 -1.00 -3.72
C VAL A 74 -7.29 -1.90 -4.08
N GLY A 75 -7.93 -2.51 -3.08
CA GLY A 75 -9.11 -3.35 -3.28
C GLY A 75 -10.12 -3.05 -2.17
N PRO A 76 -10.95 -2.00 -2.32
CA PRO A 76 -11.95 -1.63 -1.33
C PRO A 76 -13.01 -2.72 -1.17
N ALA A 77 -13.49 -2.94 0.06
CA ALA A 77 -14.65 -3.79 0.29
C ALA A 77 -15.96 -3.10 -0.12
N VAL A 78 -15.98 -1.75 -0.09
CA VAL A 78 -17.14 -0.94 -0.45
C VAL A 78 -16.74 0.17 -1.42
N GLY A 79 -17.33 0.14 -2.61
CA GLY A 79 -17.16 1.13 -3.68
C GLY A 79 -15.97 0.85 -4.60
N THR A 80 -15.80 1.69 -5.62
CA THR A 80 -14.70 1.63 -6.59
C THR A 80 -13.64 2.68 -6.25
N PRO A 81 -12.34 2.38 -6.34
CA PRO A 81 -11.29 3.24 -5.81
C PRO A 81 -10.98 4.46 -6.67
N ASP A 82 -11.33 4.51 -7.95
CA ASP A 82 -10.91 5.58 -8.86
C ASP A 82 -11.23 6.99 -8.32
N SER A 83 -12.48 7.24 -7.95
CA SER A 83 -12.89 8.52 -7.35
C SER A 83 -12.28 8.79 -5.96
N SER A 84 -11.86 7.75 -5.26
CA SER A 84 -11.16 7.89 -3.97
C SER A 84 -9.69 8.25 -4.14
N PHE A 85 -9.06 7.92 -5.26
CA PHE A 85 -7.71 8.39 -5.53
C PHE A 85 -7.66 9.91 -5.67
N ASP A 86 -8.68 10.52 -6.29
CA ASP A 86 -8.80 11.98 -6.35
C ASP A 86 -9.14 12.57 -4.98
N SER A 87 -10.26 12.14 -4.40
CA SER A 87 -10.79 12.77 -3.18
C SER A 87 -9.91 12.57 -1.94
N TYR A 88 -9.04 11.55 -1.92
CA TYR A 88 -8.08 11.34 -0.82
C TYR A 88 -6.66 11.85 -1.13
N GLY A 89 -6.47 12.54 -2.26
CA GLY A 89 -5.22 13.21 -2.62
C GLY A 89 -4.14 12.32 -3.24
N TYR A 90 -4.44 11.04 -3.53
CA TYR A 90 -3.49 10.10 -4.11
C TYR A 90 -3.08 10.46 -5.53
N ARG A 91 -4.01 10.99 -6.35
CA ARG A 91 -3.70 11.40 -7.73
C ARG A 91 -2.64 12.49 -7.82
N ALA A 92 -2.55 13.38 -6.83
CA ALA A 92 -1.50 14.39 -6.74
C ALA A 92 -0.09 13.80 -6.52
N LEU A 93 0.04 12.53 -6.11
CA LEU A 93 1.35 11.87 -6.05
C LEU A 93 1.94 11.65 -7.45
N ALA A 94 1.10 11.54 -8.48
CA ALA A 94 1.56 11.34 -9.86
C ALA A 94 2.28 12.57 -10.44
N ASP A 95 2.20 13.72 -9.78
CA ASP A 95 2.95 14.92 -10.16
C ASP A 95 4.45 14.77 -9.85
N ASP A 96 4.80 13.95 -8.85
CA ASP A 96 6.17 13.76 -8.36
C ASP A 96 6.74 12.37 -8.68
N PHE A 97 5.88 11.37 -8.91
CA PHE A 97 6.27 9.96 -9.10
C PHE A 97 5.58 9.35 -10.33
N SER A 98 6.28 8.44 -11.01
CA SER A 98 5.66 7.60 -12.06
C SER A 98 4.78 6.54 -11.39
N ILE A 99 3.46 6.74 -11.38
CA ILE A 99 2.50 5.88 -10.68
C ILE A 99 1.43 5.35 -11.64
N GLU A 100 1.26 4.03 -11.65
CA GLU A 100 0.05 3.36 -12.13
C GLU A 100 -0.93 3.13 -10.97
N PHE A 101 -2.20 3.50 -11.14
CA PHE A 101 -3.24 3.27 -10.14
C PHE A 101 -4.09 2.06 -10.55
N LEU A 102 -4.21 1.07 -9.66
CA LEU A 102 -4.85 -0.20 -9.94
C LEU A 102 -5.97 -0.53 -8.94
N ASP A 103 -7.15 -0.89 -9.45
CA ASP A 103 -8.21 -1.53 -8.66
C ASP A 103 -8.02 -3.06 -8.69
N LEU A 104 -7.56 -3.61 -7.57
CA LEU A 104 -7.35 -5.05 -7.39
C LEU A 104 -8.65 -5.84 -7.53
N ASN A 105 -9.82 -5.24 -7.32
CA ASN A 105 -11.09 -5.95 -7.52
C ASN A 105 -11.44 -6.16 -9.00
N SER A 106 -10.76 -5.46 -9.92
CA SER A 106 -10.89 -5.62 -11.36
C SER A 106 -9.72 -6.37 -12.01
N ASP A 107 -8.72 -6.78 -11.22
CA ASP A 107 -7.55 -7.54 -11.69
C ASP A 107 -7.92 -8.98 -12.03
N ASP A 108 -7.05 -9.68 -12.75
CA ASP A 108 -7.29 -11.08 -13.08
C ASP A 108 -7.25 -11.98 -11.83
N ARG A 109 -8.13 -12.98 -11.82
CA ARG A 109 -8.24 -13.96 -10.73
C ARG A 109 -7.33 -15.13 -10.99
N VAL A 110 -6.50 -15.42 -9.99
CA VAL A 110 -5.65 -16.61 -9.99
C VAL A 110 -5.89 -17.41 -8.71
N PRO A 111 -5.96 -18.75 -8.81
CA PRO A 111 -6.06 -19.58 -7.63
C PRO A 111 -4.76 -19.48 -6.83
N VAL A 112 -4.85 -18.97 -5.60
CA VAL A 112 -3.76 -18.99 -4.64
C VAL A 112 -4.18 -19.78 -3.41
N PRO A 113 -3.26 -20.50 -2.75
CA PRO A 113 -3.53 -21.12 -1.47
C PRO A 113 -3.91 -20.04 -0.44
N ALA A 114 -5.18 -20.04 -0.05
CA ALA A 114 -5.74 -19.13 0.95
C ALA A 114 -6.79 -19.89 1.76
N PHE A 115 -7.31 -19.25 2.81
CA PHE A 115 -8.35 -19.81 3.67
C PHE A 115 -9.39 -18.74 4.00
N ASP A 116 -10.65 -19.13 4.06
CA ASP A 116 -11.73 -18.30 4.59
C ASP A 116 -11.66 -18.23 6.13
N ASP A 117 -12.62 -17.54 6.76
CA ASP A 117 -12.73 -17.41 8.20
C ASP A 117 -13.05 -18.72 8.93
N GLN A 118 -13.43 -19.77 8.19
CA GLN A 118 -13.71 -21.12 8.67
C GLN A 118 -12.58 -22.11 8.32
N LEU A 119 -11.46 -21.63 7.76
CA LEU A 119 -10.32 -22.43 7.32
C LEU A 119 -10.60 -23.34 6.11
N ASN A 120 -11.61 -23.04 5.30
CA ASN A 120 -11.83 -23.71 4.02
C ASN A 120 -11.03 -23.01 2.91
N PRO A 121 -10.56 -23.73 1.88
CA PRO A 121 -9.97 -23.09 0.71
C PRO A 121 -11.02 -22.21 0.00
N PRO A 122 -10.72 -20.93 -0.30
CA PRO A 122 -11.67 -20.03 -0.92
C PRO A 122 -11.74 -20.23 -2.44
N ASP A 123 -12.71 -19.59 -3.06
CA ASP A 123 -12.71 -19.35 -4.50
C ASP A 123 -11.46 -18.55 -4.93
N PRO A 124 -11.04 -18.61 -6.22
CA PRO A 124 -9.92 -17.83 -6.74
C PRO A 124 -10.04 -16.34 -6.40
N VAL A 125 -8.94 -15.74 -5.93
CA VAL A 125 -8.87 -14.33 -5.52
C VAL A 125 -8.18 -13.48 -6.60
N HIS A 126 -8.52 -12.18 -6.65
CA HIS A 126 -7.90 -11.22 -7.57
C HIS A 126 -6.55 -10.78 -7.02
N VAL A 127 -5.48 -11.44 -7.46
CA VAL A 127 -4.12 -11.17 -6.95
C VAL A 127 -3.06 -11.34 -8.04
N GLU A 128 -3.41 -11.47 -9.31
CA GLU A 128 -2.40 -11.75 -10.34
C GLU A 128 -1.29 -10.69 -10.35
N THR A 129 -1.67 -9.41 -10.37
CA THR A 129 -0.71 -8.31 -10.31
C THR A 129 -0.03 -8.25 -8.94
N ALA A 130 -0.75 -8.52 -7.85
CA ALA A 130 -0.18 -8.55 -6.50
C ALA A 130 0.88 -9.65 -6.30
N LEU A 131 0.77 -10.78 -7.00
CA LEU A 131 1.76 -11.87 -6.97
C LEU A 131 3.07 -11.49 -7.67
N ARG A 132 3.04 -10.52 -8.58
CA ARG A 132 4.22 -10.08 -9.35
C ARG A 132 5.07 -9.07 -8.58
N VAL A 133 4.64 -8.61 -7.40
CA VAL A 133 5.21 -7.43 -6.74
C VAL A 133 5.63 -7.69 -5.28
N LEU A 134 6.66 -6.99 -4.77
CA LEU A 134 7.37 -7.35 -3.54
C LEU A 134 7.02 -6.59 -2.25
N CYS A 135 6.23 -5.51 -2.23
CA CYS A 135 6.17 -4.71 -1.00
C CYS A 135 4.77 -4.20 -0.59
N CYS A 136 4.05 -5.00 0.20
CA CYS A 136 2.79 -4.57 0.79
C CYS A 136 3.01 -3.83 2.13
N PHE A 137 2.85 -2.51 2.14
CA PHE A 137 2.79 -1.72 3.38
C PHE A 137 1.34 -1.57 3.86
N ARG A 138 0.97 -2.29 4.92
CA ARG A 138 -0.33 -2.14 5.59
C ARG A 138 -0.16 -1.26 6.81
N LEU A 139 -0.65 -0.02 6.74
CA LEU A 139 -0.71 0.85 7.92
C LEU A 139 -2.03 0.61 8.67
N PRO A 140 -2.00 0.48 10.01
CA PRO A 140 -3.20 0.30 10.80
C PRO A 140 -4.10 1.53 10.73
N TYR A 141 -5.41 1.28 10.84
CA TYR A 141 -6.41 2.32 11.09
C TYR A 141 -6.13 2.94 12.46
N GLU A 142 -5.87 4.24 12.51
CA GLU A 142 -5.89 5.00 13.75
C GLU A 142 -7.32 5.50 13.96
N ASP A 143 -7.97 5.05 15.04
CA ASP A 143 -9.28 5.55 15.43
C ASP A 143 -9.13 6.98 15.97
N PRO A 144 -9.68 8.01 15.30
CA PRO A 144 -9.72 9.32 15.89
C PRO A 144 -10.84 9.30 16.94
N GLN A 145 -10.43 9.28 18.21
CA GLN A 145 -11.30 9.68 19.32
C GLN A 145 -11.99 11.01 19.01
#